data_AF-A0A662HZL9-F1
#
_entry.id   AF-A0A662HZL9-F1
#
_cell.length_a   1.000
_cell.length_b   1.000
_cell.length_c   1.000
_cell.angle_alpha   90.00
_cell.angle_beta   90.00
_cell.angle_gamma   90.00
#
_symmetry.space_group_name_H-M   'P 1'
#
loop_
_entity.id
_entity.type
_entity.pdbx_description
1 polymer ?
#
loop_
_entity_poly.entity_id
_entity_poly.type
_entity_poly.pdbx_seq_one_letter_code
_entity_poly.pdbx_strand_id
1 'polypeptide(L)'
;MGSSKAVVVLKYDHLVNMVKEYLRERIGKERGSVLVVKTKHLVKYAERKGITCLHSSSRRSILLHILLNDLGEAVVSAEIRDSNHALKVIYDKRKLKRLLSI
;
A
#
# COMPACT_ATOMS: atom_id res chain seq x y z
N MET A 1 29.14 21.82 5.42
CA MET A 1 27.90 21.79 6.24
C MET A 1 27.24 20.44 6.04
N GLY A 2 27.34 19.54 7.01
CA GLY A 2 26.73 18.21 6.92
C GLY A 2 25.22 18.32 7.20
N SER A 3 24.39 18.11 6.19
CA SER A 3 22.96 17.91 6.40
C SER A 3 22.79 16.67 7.28
N SER A 4 22.49 16.88 8.57
CA SER A 4 22.04 15.82 9.46
C SER A 4 20.75 15.26 8.89
N LYS A 5 20.84 14.16 8.14
CA LYS A 5 19.66 13.42 7.68
C LYS A 5 19.01 12.85 8.94
N ALA A 6 17.89 13.44 9.35
CA ALA A 6 17.06 12.86 10.39
C ALA A 6 16.66 11.44 9.94
N VAL A 7 17.17 10.43 10.65
CA VAL A 7 16.78 9.05 10.42
C VAL A 7 15.43 8.84 11.10
N VAL A 8 14.36 9.00 10.33
CA VAL A 8 13.01 8.69 10.82
C VAL A 8 12.85 7.17 10.81
N VAL A 9 12.79 6.58 12.01
CA VAL A 9 12.44 5.16 12.16
C VAL A 9 10.95 5.01 11.94
N LEU A 10 10.57 4.50 10.77
CA LEU A 10 9.20 4.17 10.44
C LEU A 10 8.80 2.87 11.15
N LYS A 11 7.87 2.99 12.09
CA LYS A 11 7.22 1.83 12.72
C LYS A 11 6.29 1.14 11.72
N TYR A 12 6.18 -0.18 11.84
CA TYR A 12 5.30 -0.99 11.00
C TYR A 12 3.85 -0.48 11.02
N ASP A 13 3.31 -0.17 12.20
CA ASP A 13 1.94 0.32 12.35
C ASP A 13 1.68 1.63 11.61
N HIS A 14 2.68 2.52 11.51
CA HIS A 14 2.55 3.74 10.73
C HIS A 14 2.41 3.44 9.24
N LEU A 15 3.12 2.44 8.73
CA LEU A 15 2.98 1.99 7.34
C LEU A 15 1.61 1.34 7.12
N VAL A 16 1.15 0.49 8.04
CA VAL A 16 -0.19 -0.12 7.96
C VAL A 16 -1.27 0.96 7.90
N ASN A 17 -1.21 1.95 8.78
CA ASN A 17 -2.18 3.05 8.80
C ASN A 17 -2.13 3.89 7.52
N MET A 18 -0.94 4.17 6.99
CA MET A 18 -0.78 4.87 5.71
C MET A 18 -1.38 4.07 4.54
N VAL A 19 -1.18 2.76 4.50
CA VAL A 19 -1.81 1.88 3.49
C VAL A 19 -3.32 1.91 3.63
N LYS A 20 -3.85 1.79 4.85
CA LYS A 20 -5.31 1.86 5.10
C LYS A 20 -5.89 3.21 4.65
N GLU A 21 -5.22 4.32 4.95
CA GLU A 21 -5.63 5.67 4.49
C GLU A 21 -5.68 5.74 2.96
N TYR A 22 -4.62 5.29 2.29
CA TYR A 22 -4.57 5.21 0.83
C TYR A 22 -5.74 4.41 0.25
N LEU A 23 -6.08 3.26 0.85
CA LEU A 23 -7.16 2.42 0.37
C LEU A 23 -8.53 3.07 0.58
N ARG A 24 -8.77 3.72 1.73
CA ARG A 24 -10.02 4.48 1.98
C ARG A 24 -10.23 5.56 0.92
N GLU A 25 -9.18 6.34 0.61
CA GLU A 25 -9.25 7.36 -0.43
C GLU A 25 -9.57 6.79 -1.82
N ARG A 26 -9.07 5.59 -2.13
CA ARG A 26 -9.23 4.95 -3.44
C ARG A 26 -10.60 4.29 -3.59
N ILE A 27 -11.14 3.68 -2.53
CA ILE A 27 -12.47 3.04 -2.53
C ILE A 27 -13.56 4.03 -2.96
N GLY A 28 -13.49 5.28 -2.50
CA GLY A 28 -14.45 6.32 -2.83
C GLY A 28 -14.37 6.82 -4.28
N LYS A 29 -13.23 6.63 -4.95
CA LYS A 29 -12.96 7.15 -6.30
C LYS A 29 -13.21 6.15 -7.43
N GLU A 30 -13.16 4.84 -7.15
CA GLU A 30 -13.38 3.81 -8.17
C GLU A 30 -14.83 3.33 -8.25
N ARG A 31 -15.36 3.22 -9.48
CA ARG A 31 -16.66 2.59 -9.76
C ARG A 31 -16.49 1.06 -9.85
N GLY A 32 -17.57 0.33 -9.57
CA GLY A 32 -17.58 -1.15 -9.60
C GLY A 32 -17.47 -1.80 -8.23
N SER A 33 -17.45 -3.14 -8.22
CA SER A 33 -17.41 -4.00 -7.03
C SER A 33 -15.99 -4.32 -6.52
N VAL A 34 -14.97 -4.07 -7.34
CA VAL A 34 -13.57 -4.35 -7.02
C VAL A 34 -12.74 -3.07 -6.96
N LEU A 35 -11.66 -3.10 -6.19
CA LEU A 35 -10.64 -2.05 -6.16
C LEU A 35 -9.32 -2.60 -6.67
N VAL A 36 -8.74 -1.93 -7.66
CA VAL A 36 -7.41 -2.29 -8.18
C VAL A 36 -6.33 -1.40 -7.56
N VAL A 37 -5.40 -2.02 -6.85
CA VAL A 37 -4.27 -1.36 -6.19
C VAL A 37 -2.99 -1.73 -6.90
N LYS A 38 -2.24 -0.72 -7.35
CA LYS A 38 -0.90 -0.91 -7.93
C LYS A 38 0.13 -0.42 -6.93
N THR A 39 1.11 -1.24 -6.58
CA THR A 39 2.12 -0.89 -5.57
C THR A 39 2.90 0.37 -5.95
N LYS A 40 3.12 0.63 -7.25
CA LYS A 40 3.73 1.88 -7.72
C LYS A 40 2.93 3.14 -7.32
N HIS A 41 1.60 3.07 -7.26
CA HIS A 41 0.76 4.20 -6.86
C HIS A 41 0.77 4.39 -5.34
N LEU A 42 0.88 3.30 -4.59
CA LEU A 42 1.03 3.33 -3.14
C LEU A 42 2.40 3.91 -2.73
N VAL A 43 3.48 3.55 -3.44
CA VAL A 43 4.81 4.15 -3.23
C VAL A 43 4.78 5.65 -3.48
N LYS A 44 4.20 6.10 -4.61
CA LYS A 44 3.98 7.53 -4.88
C LYS A 44 3.09 8.24 -3.85
N TYR A 45 2.15 7.52 -3.24
CA TYR A 45 1.34 8.08 -2.16
C TYR A 45 2.17 8.27 -0.89
N ALA A 46 2.97 7.27 -0.52
CA ALA A 46 3.87 7.35 0.61
C ALA A 46 4.90 8.49 0.46
N GLU A 47 5.47 8.67 -0.74
CA GLU A 47 6.36 9.80 -1.05
C GLU A 47 5.68 11.16 -0.80
N ARG A 48 4.43 11.32 -1.23
CA ARG A 48 3.63 12.54 -0.98
C ARG A 48 3.34 12.77 0.51
N LYS A 49 3.34 11.71 1.32
CA LYS A 49 3.23 11.75 2.79
C LYS A 49 4.60 11.93 3.48
N GLY A 50 5.67 12.17 2.73
CA GLY A 50 7.03 12.37 3.24
C GLY A 50 7.84 11.09 3.46
N ILE A 51 7.30 9.91 3.07
CA ILE A 51 7.97 8.62 3.20
C ILE A 51 8.66 8.28 1.87
N THR A 52 9.92 8.70 1.73
CA THR A 52 10.70 8.53 0.49
C THR A 52 11.60 7.29 0.50
N CYS A 53 11.62 6.52 1.59
CA CYS A 53 12.54 5.39 1.70
C CYS A 53 12.07 4.12 0.95
N LEU A 54 10.86 4.08 0.39
CA LEU A 54 10.22 2.86 -0.13
C LEU A 54 10.62 2.46 -1.57
N HIS A 55 11.70 3.03 -2.10
CA HIS A 55 12.13 2.77 -3.48
C HIS A 55 12.84 1.41 -3.67
N SER A 56 13.48 0.84 -2.65
CA SER A 56 14.23 -0.43 -2.76
C SER A 56 13.31 -1.65 -2.70
N SER A 57 13.68 -2.74 -3.39
CA SER A 57 12.89 -3.98 -3.48
C SER A 57 12.50 -4.54 -2.10
N SER A 58 13.43 -4.60 -1.14
CA SER A 58 13.19 -5.08 0.23
C SER A 58 12.26 -4.19 1.07
N ARG A 59 12.02 -2.95 0.66
CA ARG A 59 11.08 -2.03 1.33
C ARG A 59 9.74 -1.99 0.60
N ARG A 60 9.68 -2.37 -0.67
CA ARG A 60 8.42 -2.62 -1.37
C ARG A 60 7.78 -3.93 -0.91
N SER A 61 8.57 -4.92 -0.50
CA SER A 61 8.06 -6.18 0.05
C SER A 61 7.26 -5.96 1.34
N ILE A 62 7.59 -4.96 2.17
CA ILE A 62 6.80 -4.66 3.37
C ILE A 62 5.40 -4.11 3.02
N LEU A 63 5.28 -3.31 1.96
CA LEU A 63 3.98 -2.84 1.47
C LEU A 63 3.15 -4.00 0.91
N LEU A 64 3.80 -4.95 0.22
CA LEU A 64 3.14 -6.16 -0.24
C LEU A 64 2.70 -7.04 0.91
N HIS A 65 3.53 -7.16 1.95
CA HIS A 65 3.18 -7.92 3.13
C HIS A 65 1.91 -7.37 3.77
N ILE A 66 1.80 -6.04 3.93
CA ILE A 66 0.59 -5.38 4.42
C ILE A 66 -0.60 -5.64 3.49
N LEU A 67 -0.43 -5.46 2.19
CA LEU A 67 -1.52 -5.64 1.21
C LEU A 67 -2.03 -7.10 1.17
N LEU A 68 -1.12 -8.08 1.24
CA LEU A 68 -1.46 -9.48 1.04
C LEU A 68 -1.83 -10.21 2.34
N ASN A 69 -1.27 -9.81 3.49
CA ASN A 69 -1.48 -10.50 4.76
C ASN A 69 -2.46 -9.73 5.65
N ASP A 70 -2.15 -8.49 6.02
CA ASP A 70 -3.01 -7.70 6.92
C ASP A 70 -4.41 -7.43 6.33
N LEU A 71 -4.51 -7.40 5.00
CA LEU A 71 -5.75 -7.15 4.26
C LEU A 71 -6.16 -8.33 3.37
N GLY A 72 -5.51 -9.48 3.57
CA GLY A 72 -5.61 -10.66 2.70
C GLY A 72 -7.03 -11.17 2.50
N GLU A 73 -7.89 -11.09 3.52
CA GLU A 73 -9.27 -11.57 3.44
C GLU A 73 -10.13 -10.89 2.35
N ALA A 74 -9.77 -9.65 2.01
CA ALA A 74 -10.45 -8.90 0.96
C ALA A 74 -9.80 -9.09 -0.42
N VAL A 75 -8.66 -9.77 -0.53
CA VAL A 75 -7.96 -9.98 -1.81
C VAL A 75 -8.73 -10.99 -2.66
N VAL A 76 -9.08 -10.58 -3.88
CA VAL A 76 -9.69 -11.43 -4.90
C VAL A 76 -8.60 -12.07 -5.76
N SER A 77 -7.58 -11.29 -6.14
CA SER A 77 -6.43 -11.78 -6.88
C SER A 77 -5.23 -10.85 -6.72
N ALA A 78 -4.04 -11.40 -6.91
CA ALA A 78 -2.80 -10.65 -6.94
C ALA A 78 -1.95 -11.09 -8.15
N GLU A 79 -1.49 -10.13 -8.94
CA GLU A 79 -0.53 -10.36 -10.03
C GLU A 79 0.85 -9.90 -9.55
N ILE A 80 1.72 -10.88 -9.30
CA ILE A 80 3.12 -10.69 -8.90
C ILE A 80 3.99 -10.97 -10.13
N ARG A 81 4.64 -9.93 -10.68
CA ARG A 81 5.61 -10.08 -11.77
C ARG A 81 7.01 -9.83 -11.23
N ASP A 82 7.85 -10.87 -11.26
CA ASP A 82 9.20 -10.87 -10.70
C ASP A 82 10.16 -9.86 -11.35
N SER A 83 9.95 -9.53 -12.63
CA SER A 83 10.92 -8.79 -13.43
C SER A 83 10.76 -7.26 -13.41
N ASN A 84 9.66 -6.72 -12.87
CA ASN A 84 9.44 -5.26 -12.91
C ASN A 84 8.70 -4.66 -11.69
N HIS A 85 8.45 -5.45 -10.64
CA HIS A 85 7.83 -5.01 -9.38
C HIS A 85 6.55 -4.16 -9.51
N ALA A 86 5.86 -4.26 -10.66
CA ALA A 86 4.58 -3.61 -10.90
C ALA A 86 3.47 -4.54 -10.41
N LEU A 87 3.39 -4.65 -9.10
CA LEU A 87 2.47 -5.51 -8.40
C LEU A 87 1.07 -4.90 -8.41
N LYS A 88 0.08 -5.73 -8.72
CA LYS A 88 -1.32 -5.38 -8.75
C LYS A 88 -2.07 -6.31 -7.80
N VAL A 89 -2.76 -5.72 -6.84
CA VAL A 89 -3.66 -6.44 -5.93
C VAL A 89 -5.08 -5.99 -6.20
N ILE A 90 -5.99 -6.93 -6.39
CA ILE A 90 -7.41 -6.67 -6.62
C ILE A 90 -8.15 -7.06 -5.35
N TYR A 91 -8.95 -6.14 -4.83
CA TYR A 91 -9.75 -6.36 -3.63
C TYR A 91 -11.25 -6.37 -3.94
N ASP A 92 -12.00 -7.19 -3.21
CA ASP A 92 -13.45 -7.03 -3.07
C ASP A 92 -13.73 -5.80 -2.22
N LYS A 93 -14.43 -4.81 -2.78
CA LYS A 93 -14.67 -3.55 -2.07
C LYS A 93 -15.53 -3.73 -0.82
N ARG A 94 -16.48 -4.65 -0.81
CA ARG A 94 -17.39 -4.85 0.33
C ARG A 94 -16.63 -5.44 1.51
N LYS A 95 -15.78 -6.45 1.26
CA LYS A 95 -14.90 -7.02 2.30
C LYS A 95 -13.86 -5.99 2.77
N LEU A 96 -13.23 -5.28 1.83
CA LEU A 96 -12.21 -4.29 2.17
C LEU A 96 -12.79 -3.14 3.00
N LYS A 97 -13.99 -2.67 2.69
CA LYS A 97 -14.72 -1.67 3.48
C LYS A 97 -14.89 -2.09 4.94
N ARG A 98 -15.30 -3.35 5.18
CA ARG A 98 -15.42 -3.90 6.55
C ARG A 98 -14.08 -3.89 7.30
N LEU A 99 -13.00 -4.34 6.65
CA LEU A 99 -11.65 -4.33 7.23
C LEU A 99 -11.12 -2.92 7.53
N LEU A 100 -11.55 -1.93 6.74
CA LEU A 100 -11.19 -0.52 6.91
C LEU A 100 -12.15 0.23 7.84
N SER A 101 -13.21 -0.42 8.30
CA SER A 101 -14.29 0.11 9.13
C SER A 101 -15.02 1.30 8.50
N ILE A 102 -15.39 1.18 7.20
CA ILE A 102 -16.14 2.19 6.41
C ILE A 102 -17.25 1.57 5.55
#